data_AF-A0A3D2KAJ8-F1
#
_entry.id   AF-A0A3D2KAJ8-F1
#
_cell.length_a   1.000
_cell.length_b   1.000
_cell.length_c   1.000
_cell.angle_alpha   90.00
_cell.angle_beta   90.00
_cell.angle_gamma   90.00
#
_symmetry.space_group_name_H-M   'P 1'
#
loop_
_entity.id
_entity.type
_entity.pdbx_description
1 polymer ?
#
loop_
_entity_poly.entity_id
_entity_poly.type
_entity_poly.pdbx_seq_one_letter_code
_entity_poly.pdbx_strand_id
1 'polypeptide(L)'
;MDLISNSFMSIEQVTDTYLQDAGKTNRRSPESAQTVSFRDVLEQVSNRDNAVSFSKHANERLTSRNIQLSDAQMERLNDGIKQAKEKHINESLVMMDNLAFIVNIKNNTVITAMDQESNDSNVFTNIDGAVIV
;
A
#
# COMPACT_ATOMS: atom_id res chain seq x y z
N MET A 1 -40.75 36.44 37.33
CA MET A 1 -40.02 35.37 38.04
C MET A 1 -40.01 34.20 37.07
N ASP A 2 -39.00 34.14 36.22
CA ASP A 2 -38.86 33.09 35.22
C ASP A 2 -37.58 32.32 35.52
N LEU A 3 -37.79 31.08 35.95
CA LEU A 3 -36.78 30.12 36.35
C LEU A 3 -36.25 29.47 35.08
N ILE A 4 -35.04 29.84 34.66
CA ILE A 4 -34.35 29.20 33.55
C ILE A 4 -33.96 27.78 34.01
N SER A 5 -34.70 26.78 33.54
CA SER A 5 -34.42 25.36 33.77
C SER A 5 -33.10 24.98 33.09
N ASN A 6 -32.04 24.85 33.87
CA ASN A 6 -30.71 24.47 33.41
C ASN A 6 -30.72 23.02 32.89
N SER A 7 -30.79 22.88 31.57
CA SER A 7 -30.98 21.61 30.84
C SER A 7 -29.66 21.05 30.29
N PHE A 8 -28.53 21.45 30.86
CA PHE A 8 -27.20 21.06 30.39
C PHE A 8 -26.53 20.18 31.43
N MET A 9 -26.04 19.01 31.00
CA MET A 9 -25.20 18.16 31.83
C MET A 9 -23.87 18.86 32.08
N SER A 10 -23.40 18.86 33.33
CA SER A 10 -22.10 19.41 33.69
C SER A 10 -20.98 18.61 33.03
N ILE A 11 -19.88 19.26 32.68
CA ILE A 11 -18.68 18.62 32.09
C ILE A 11 -18.24 17.42 32.94
N GLU A 12 -18.30 17.54 34.27
CA GLU A 12 -18.01 16.44 35.21
C GLU A 12 -18.92 15.22 35.02
N GLN A 13 -20.23 15.43 34.77
CA GLN A 13 -21.20 14.35 34.57
C GLN A 13 -20.96 13.61 33.25
N VAL A 14 -20.52 14.34 32.21
CA VAL A 14 -20.18 13.74 30.91
C VAL A 14 -18.91 12.90 31.03
N THR A 15 -17.90 13.38 31.78
CA THR A 15 -16.67 12.62 32.03
C THR A 15 -16.91 11.37 32.87
N ASP A 16 -17.73 11.43 33.93
CA ASP A 16 -18.06 10.27 34.75
C ASP A 16 -18.77 9.17 33.96
N THR A 17 -19.68 9.55 33.06
CA THR A 17 -20.41 8.61 32.21
C THR A 17 -19.47 7.86 31.25
N TYR A 18 -18.45 8.55 30.71
CA TYR A 18 -17.46 7.92 29.84
C TYR A 18 -16.42 7.06 30.60
N LEU A 19 -16.10 7.43 31.85
CA LEU A 19 -15.10 6.71 32.65
C LEU A 19 -15.68 5.49 33.38
N GLN A 20 -16.99 5.47 33.68
CA GLN A 20 -17.64 4.35 34.35
C GLN A 20 -17.83 3.12 33.43
N ASP A 21 -17.88 3.30 32.11
CA ASP A 21 -17.99 2.21 31.14
C ASP A 21 -16.66 1.45 30.95
N ALA A 22 -15.52 2.09 31.27
CA ALA A 22 -14.19 1.47 31.20
C ALA A 22 -13.92 0.43 32.30
N GLY A 23 -14.80 0.30 33.31
CA GLY A 23 -14.52 -0.47 34.53
C GLY A 23 -15.34 -1.76 34.74
N LYS A 24 -16.31 -2.09 33.88
CA LYS A 24 -17.21 -3.24 34.12
C LYS A 24 -17.36 -4.13 32.90
N THR A 25 -16.27 -4.78 32.48
CA THR A 25 -16.38 -5.98 31.65
C THR A 25 -16.65 -7.18 32.56
N ASN A 26 -17.93 -7.55 32.65
CA ASN A 26 -18.35 -8.85 33.10
C ASN A 26 -17.66 -9.90 32.19
N ARG A 27 -16.66 -10.62 32.72
CA ARG A 27 -15.98 -11.74 32.04
C ARG A 27 -16.97 -12.88 31.81
N ARG A 28 -17.82 -12.76 30.79
CA ARG A 28 -18.32 -13.91 30.05
C ARG A 28 -17.38 -14.09 28.89
N SER A 29 -16.51 -15.09 28.99
CA SER A 29 -15.65 -15.54 27.91
C SER A 29 -16.49 -15.79 26.66
N PRO A 30 -16.30 -15.04 25.56
CA PRO A 30 -16.70 -15.52 24.26
C PRO A 30 -15.61 -16.49 23.80
N GLU A 31 -16.08 -17.69 23.50
CA GLU A 31 -15.49 -18.65 22.58
C GLU A 31 -14.60 -18.01 21.51
N SER A 32 -13.42 -18.60 21.35
CA SER A 32 -12.35 -18.35 20.37
C SER A 32 -12.81 -17.82 19.00
N ALA A 33 -13.06 -16.51 18.90
CA ALA A 33 -12.92 -15.78 17.65
C ALA A 33 -11.52 -15.15 17.67
N GLN A 34 -10.62 -15.66 16.83
CA GLN A 34 -9.27 -15.13 16.69
C GLN A 34 -9.34 -13.65 16.25
N THR A 35 -9.24 -12.73 17.21
CA THR A 35 -9.08 -11.31 16.92
C THR A 35 -7.64 -11.11 16.48
N VAL A 36 -7.39 -11.11 15.17
CA VAL A 36 -6.09 -10.74 14.60
C VAL A 36 -5.74 -9.35 15.14
N SER A 37 -4.60 -9.22 15.85
CA SER A 37 -4.23 -7.95 16.44
C SER A 37 -3.70 -6.99 15.37
N PHE A 38 -3.81 -5.67 15.59
CA PHE A 38 -3.21 -4.67 14.70
C PHE A 38 -1.72 -4.93 14.48
N ARG A 39 -1.02 -5.43 15.51
CA ARG A 39 0.38 -5.82 15.43
C ARG A 39 0.58 -6.95 14.41
N ASP A 40 -0.25 -7.99 14.45
CA ASP A 40 -0.16 -9.10 13.50
C ASP A 40 -0.40 -8.63 12.07
N VAL A 41 -1.37 -7.74 11.86
CA VAL A 41 -1.63 -7.15 10.53
C VAL A 41 -0.46 -6.28 10.09
N LEU A 42 0.10 -5.47 10.98
CA LEU A 42 1.24 -4.60 10.67
C LEU A 42 2.50 -5.43 10.35
N GLU A 43 2.80 -6.48 11.13
CA GLU A 43 3.90 -7.41 10.83
C GLU A 43 3.66 -8.14 9.52
N GLN A 44 2.42 -8.57 9.24
CA GLN A 44 2.10 -9.22 7.98
C GLN A 44 2.28 -8.29 6.79
N VAL A 45 1.85 -7.02 6.88
CA VAL A 45 1.98 -6.03 5.81
C VAL A 45 3.44 -5.58 5.65
N SER A 46 4.19 -5.43 6.75
CA SER A 46 5.61 -5.06 6.72
C SER A 46 6.45 -6.18 6.10
N ASN A 47 6.19 -7.45 6.44
CA ASN A 47 6.91 -8.59 5.86
C ASN A 47 6.54 -8.87 4.38
N ARG A 48 5.62 -8.10 3.77
CA ARG A 48 5.39 -8.15 2.31
C ARG A 48 6.51 -7.47 1.51
N ASP A 49 7.62 -7.07 2.13
CA ASP A 49 8.80 -6.47 1.49
C ASP A 49 9.31 -7.19 0.22
N ASN A 50 8.92 -8.45 -0.02
CA ASN A 50 9.29 -9.19 -1.24
C ASN A 50 8.28 -9.08 -2.38
N ALA A 51 7.06 -8.59 -2.14
CA ALA A 51 6.04 -8.47 -3.17
C ALA A 51 6.10 -7.08 -3.83
N VAL A 52 6.12 -7.05 -5.17
CA VAL A 52 6.04 -5.78 -5.87
C VAL A 52 4.71 -5.08 -5.59
N SER A 53 4.79 -3.79 -5.27
CA SER A 53 3.63 -2.94 -5.06
C SER A 53 3.41 -2.03 -6.27
N PHE A 54 2.16 -1.74 -6.60
CA PHE A 54 1.81 -0.82 -7.68
C PHE A 54 1.30 0.49 -7.11
N SER A 55 1.88 1.60 -7.54
CA SER A 55 1.38 2.93 -7.19
C SER A 55 -0.02 3.15 -7.77
N LYS A 56 -0.73 4.15 -7.25
CA LYS A 56 -2.02 4.57 -7.83
C LYS A 56 -1.90 4.89 -9.32
N HIS A 57 -0.84 5.60 -9.72
CA HIS A 57 -0.61 5.96 -11.10
C HIS A 57 -0.32 4.72 -11.98
N ALA A 58 0.45 3.76 -11.47
CA ALA A 58 0.71 2.51 -12.17
C ALA A 58 -0.59 1.72 -12.39
N ASN A 59 -1.43 1.58 -11.37
CA ASN A 59 -2.71 0.87 -11.49
C ASN A 59 -3.67 1.56 -12.47
N GLU A 60 -3.82 2.88 -12.38
CA GLU A 60 -4.63 3.66 -13.33
C GLU A 60 -4.11 3.47 -14.76
N ARG A 61 -2.80 3.44 -14.93
CA ARG A 61 -2.16 3.29 -16.22
C ARG A 61 -2.35 1.88 -16.80
N LEU A 62 -2.12 0.83 -16.01
CA LEU A 62 -2.38 -0.56 -16.38
C LEU A 62 -3.84 -0.74 -16.81
N THR A 63 -4.78 -0.20 -16.02
CA THR A 63 -6.21 -0.26 -16.33
C THR A 63 -6.55 0.50 -17.61
N SER A 64 -6.07 1.74 -17.75
CA SER A 64 -6.38 2.59 -18.92
C SER A 64 -5.86 2.03 -20.24
N ARG A 65 -4.78 1.24 -20.19
CA ARG A 65 -4.17 0.59 -21.35
C ARG A 65 -4.57 -0.88 -21.48
N ASN A 66 -5.47 -1.37 -20.61
CA ASN A 66 -5.90 -2.76 -20.54
C ASN A 66 -4.73 -3.76 -20.47
N ILE A 67 -3.67 -3.37 -19.76
CA ILE A 67 -2.49 -4.20 -19.55
C ILE A 67 -2.77 -5.09 -18.34
N GLN A 68 -2.80 -6.40 -18.57
CA GLN A 68 -2.90 -7.41 -17.53
C GLN A 68 -1.56 -8.16 -17.45
N LEU A 69 -1.01 -8.27 -16.25
CA LEU A 69 0.23 -9.00 -16.01
C LEU A 69 -0.13 -10.44 -15.64
N SER A 70 0.40 -11.39 -16.41
CA SER A 70 0.38 -12.80 -16.03
C SER A 70 1.29 -13.07 -14.82
N ASP A 71 1.09 -14.19 -14.14
CA ASP A 71 1.95 -14.60 -13.02
C ASP A 71 3.43 -14.71 -13.46
N ALA A 72 3.69 -15.22 -14.66
CA ALA A 72 5.04 -15.30 -15.23
C ALA A 72 5.67 -13.91 -15.47
N GLN A 73 4.88 -12.94 -15.92
CA GLN A 73 5.32 -11.55 -16.08
C GLN A 73 5.57 -10.88 -14.73
N MET A 74 4.76 -11.19 -13.72
CA MET A 74 4.97 -10.71 -12.36
C MET A 74 6.28 -11.26 -11.77
N GLU A 75 6.58 -12.55 -12.01
CA GLU A 75 7.82 -13.17 -11.56
C GLU A 75 9.05 -12.54 -12.23
N ARG A 76 9.01 -12.35 -13.57
CA ARG A 76 10.09 -11.67 -14.32
C ARG A 76 10.30 -10.23 -13.86
N LEU A 77 9.21 -9.50 -13.57
CA LEU A 77 9.31 -8.15 -13.01
C LEU A 77 10.01 -8.15 -11.64
N ASN A 78 9.65 -9.09 -10.76
CA ASN A 78 10.31 -9.22 -9.46
C ASN A 78 11.80 -9.59 -9.59
N ASP A 79 12.14 -10.47 -10.54
CA ASP A 79 13.55 -10.79 -10.81
C ASP A 79 14.32 -9.59 -11.35
N GLY A 80 13.73 -8.82 -12.27
CA GLY A 80 14.32 -7.57 -12.78
C GLY A 80 14.57 -6.55 -11.66
N ILE A 81 13.64 -6.42 -10.71
CA ILE A 81 13.79 -5.56 -9.53
C ILE A 81 14.92 -6.07 -8.63
N LYS A 82 15.03 -7.38 -8.43
CA LYS A 82 16.09 -8.00 -7.64
C LYS A 82 17.46 -7.75 -8.28
N GLN A 83 17.59 -7.93 -9.59
CA GLN A 83 18.82 -7.63 -10.32
C GLN A 83 19.20 -6.14 -10.19
N ALA A 84 18.23 -5.23 -10.31
CA ALA A 84 18.47 -3.80 -10.11
C ALA A 84 18.96 -3.49 -8.67
N LYS A 85 18.38 -4.18 -7.68
CA LYS A 85 18.74 -4.05 -6.26
C LYS A 85 20.17 -4.53 -6.00
N GLU A 86 20.59 -5.63 -6.60
CA GLU A 86 21.97 -6.14 -6.51
C GLU A 86 23.00 -5.19 -7.15
N LYS A 87 22.55 -4.34 -8.09
CA LYS A 87 23.38 -3.30 -8.72
C LYS A 87 23.26 -1.94 -8.04
N HIS A 88 22.60 -1.84 -6.89
CA HIS A 88 22.42 -0.60 -6.13
C HIS A 88 21.72 0.53 -6.91
N ILE A 89 20.83 0.17 -7.84
CA ILE A 89 19.98 1.12 -8.57
C ILE A 89 18.81 1.53 -7.67
N ASN A 90 18.50 2.82 -7.55
CA ASN A 90 17.35 3.28 -6.73
C ASN A 90 16.08 3.41 -7.57
N GLU A 91 16.18 4.05 -8.73
CA GLU A 91 15.09 4.17 -9.71
C GLU A 91 15.50 3.47 -11.01
N SER A 92 14.70 2.50 -11.44
CA SER A 92 15.01 1.70 -12.62
C SER A 92 13.90 1.67 -13.64
N LEU A 93 14.30 1.67 -14.92
CA LEU A 93 13.45 1.31 -16.05
C LEU A 93 13.57 -0.20 -16.26
N VAL A 94 12.52 -0.94 -15.95
CA VAL A 94 12.44 -2.38 -16.22
C VAL A 94 11.67 -2.58 -17.52
N MET A 95 12.33 -3.10 -18.55
CA MET A 95 11.74 -3.41 -19.84
C MET A 95 11.50 -4.91 -19.94
N MET A 96 10.26 -5.30 -20.24
CA MET A 96 9.82 -6.69 -20.34
C MET A 96 8.84 -6.82 -21.50
N ASP A 97 9.17 -7.65 -22.49
CA ASP A 97 8.40 -7.82 -23.72
C ASP A 97 8.20 -6.46 -24.43
N ASN A 98 6.95 -5.98 -24.52
CA ASN A 98 6.61 -4.65 -25.06
C ASN A 98 6.24 -3.66 -23.95
N LEU A 99 6.47 -3.99 -22.67
CA LEU A 99 6.10 -3.16 -21.53
C LEU A 99 7.35 -2.58 -20.88
N ALA A 100 7.24 -1.33 -20.44
CA ALA A 100 8.26 -0.64 -19.67
C ALA A 100 7.69 -0.14 -18.34
N PHE A 101 8.38 -0.44 -17.25
CA PHE A 101 7.99 -0.09 -15.90
C PHE A 101 9.03 0.83 -15.29
N ILE A 102 8.59 1.95 -14.72
CA ILE A 102 9.47 2.76 -13.86
C ILE A 102 9.24 2.28 -12.43
N VAL A 103 10.29 1.79 -11.79
CA VAL A 103 10.22 1.15 -10.49
C VAL A 103 11.16 1.84 -9.51
N ASN A 104 10.63 2.15 -8.33
CA ASN A 104 11.44 2.48 -7.17
C ASN A 104 11.89 1.17 -6.51
N ILE A 105 13.17 0.84 -6.70
CA ILE A 105 13.79 -0.42 -6.26
C ILE A 105 13.92 -0.48 -4.74
N LYS A 106 14.14 0.67 -4.08
CA LYS A 106 14.23 0.73 -2.62
C LYS A 106 12.92 0.32 -1.94
N ASN A 107 11.79 0.74 -2.50
CA ASN A 107 10.47 0.49 -1.96
C ASN A 107 9.72 -0.64 -2.68
N ASN A 108 10.38 -1.38 -3.58
CA ASN A 108 9.77 -2.39 -4.46
C ASN A 108 8.44 -1.92 -5.09
N THR A 109 8.38 -0.65 -5.52
CA THR A 109 7.12 -0.03 -5.97
C THR A 109 7.20 0.39 -7.43
N VAL A 110 6.29 -0.13 -8.25
CA VAL A 110 6.07 0.31 -9.64
C VAL A 110 5.37 1.66 -9.61
N ILE A 111 6.03 2.69 -10.13
CA ILE A 111 5.52 4.05 -10.19
C ILE A 111 4.62 4.22 -11.41
N THR A 112 5.02 3.71 -12.58
CA THR A 112 4.22 3.74 -13.80
C THR A 112 4.52 2.54 -14.70
N ALA A 113 3.61 2.27 -15.65
CA ALA A 113 3.75 1.25 -16.68
C ALA A 113 3.42 1.85 -18.05
N MET A 114 4.09 1.44 -19.11
CA MET A 114 3.82 1.92 -20.46
C MET A 114 4.12 0.86 -21.51
N ASP A 115 3.50 0.99 -22.68
CA ASP A 115 3.73 0.14 -23.85
C ASP A 115 4.77 0.81 -24.77
N GLN A 116 5.82 0.07 -25.09
CA GLN A 116 6.93 0.48 -25.95
C GLN A 116 6.49 0.74 -27.39
N GLU A 117 5.40 0.12 -27.86
CA GLU A 117 4.87 0.26 -29.23
C GLU A 117 4.05 1.54 -29.45
N SER A 118 3.85 2.33 -28.40
CA SER A 118 3.24 3.66 -28.56
C SER A 118 4.15 4.48 -29.49
N ASN A 119 3.67 4.85 -30.68
CA ASN A 119 4.40 5.55 -31.77
C ASN A 119 5.01 6.92 -31.39
N ASP A 120 5.03 7.27 -30.11
CA ASP A 120 5.68 8.44 -29.55
C ASP A 120 7.11 8.09 -29.13
N SER A 121 8.06 8.98 -29.41
CA SER A 121 9.41 8.89 -28.85
C SER A 121 9.33 8.92 -27.31
N ASN A 122 9.56 7.78 -26.66
CA ASN A 122 9.49 7.66 -25.21
C ASN A 122 10.80 8.13 -24.57
N VAL A 123 10.78 9.30 -23.92
CA VAL A 123 11.92 9.83 -23.16
C VAL A 123 11.67 9.57 -21.67
N PHE A 124 12.60 8.84 -21.06
CA PHE A 124 12.59 8.50 -19.65
C PHE A 124 13.61 9.36 -18.90
N THR A 125 13.22 9.92 -17.76
CA THR A 125 14.09 10.74 -16.90
C THR A 125 14.02 10.24 -15.46
N ASN A 126 14.95 10.68 -14.62
CA ASN A 126 15.05 10.27 -13.22
C ASN A 126 15.17 8.74 -13.09
N ILE A 127 16.05 8.16 -13.91
CA ILE A 127 16.37 6.73 -13.86
C ILE A 127 17.88 6.62 -13.64
N ASP A 128 18.28 5.78 -12.67
CA ASP A 128 19.69 5.51 -12.37
C ASP A 128 20.23 4.33 -13.20
N GLY A 129 19.33 3.48 -13.73
CA GLY A 129 19.70 2.36 -14.58
C GLY A 129 18.50 1.66 -15.21
N ALA A 130 18.76 0.80 -16.18
CA ALA A 130 17.74 0.02 -16.85
C ALA A 130 18.04 -1.47 -16.70
N VAL A 131 16.98 -2.26 -16.53
CA VAL A 131 17.05 -3.73 -16.55
C VAL A 131 16.15 -4.22 -17.67
N ILE A 132 16.65 -5.17 -18.45
CA ILE A 132 15.94 -5.76 -19.59
C ILE A 132 15.72 -7.23 -19.24
N VAL A 133 14.45 -7.65 -19.17
CA VAL A 133 14.05 -9.01 -18.74
C VAL A 133 13.17 -9.72 -19.72
#